data_AF-A0AA35RLD1-F1
#
_entry.id   AF-A0AA35RLD1-F1
#
_cell.length_a   1.000
_cell.length_b   1.000
_cell.length_c   1.000
_cell.angle_alpha   90.00
_cell.angle_beta   90.00
_cell.angle_gamma   90.00
#
_symmetry.space_group_name_H-M   'P 1'
#
loop_
_entity.id
_entity.type
_entity.pdbx_description
1 polymer ?
#
loop_
_entity_poly.entity_id
_entity_poly.type
_entity_poly.pdbx_seq_one_letter_code
_entity_poly.pdbx_strand_id
1 'polypeptide(L)'
;MTRVTTSSDLGPRARVLPRGARERPRRGRDRRMPLKVEFELEKAPEDGITCVEFCPAPASPLLLCSSWDCGLRLYDVQNNQLKAKIQHPFAVLDCCFSDPSHAFSGGLDRRLLHSDLATQQSSSLGSHEDGIRCVEYCSEVGVVVTGSWDKTIKLWDPRQKQSVGTYDLSGESVYTMSLCGDRLVVGTSNRKVLVWDLKNMQFAEQRRASSLKYQTRAIRCFPNRQGFVLSSIEGRVAVEYLNTDAETQKKKYAFKCHRVKQERH
;
A
#
# COMPACT_ATOMS: atom_id res chain seq x y z
N MET A 1 17.22 3.13 1.27
CA MET A 1 17.38 3.17 2.75
C MET A 1 15.99 3.43 3.33
N THR A 2 15.54 2.61 4.27
CA THR A 2 14.26 2.80 4.96
C THR A 2 14.52 3.61 6.21
N ARG A 3 13.93 4.79 6.32
CA ARG A 3 13.95 5.56 7.56
C ARG A 3 12.60 5.48 8.22
N VAL A 4 12.62 5.23 9.52
CA VAL A 4 11.40 5.31 10.32
C VAL A 4 11.53 6.49 11.25
N THR A 5 10.41 7.18 11.41
CA THR A 5 10.31 8.38 12.22
C THR A 5 9.21 8.16 13.23
N THR A 6 9.53 8.30 14.51
CA THR A 6 8.56 8.21 15.59
C THR A 6 8.28 9.62 16.12
N SER A 7 7.02 9.91 16.43
CA SER A 7 6.62 11.14 17.10
C SER A 7 5.53 10.81 18.11
N SER A 8 5.54 11.49 19.26
CA SER A 8 4.52 11.30 20.30
C SER A 8 3.12 11.67 19.84
N ASP A 9 2.98 12.59 18.89
CA ASP A 9 1.69 13.24 18.59
C ASP A 9 1.00 12.69 17.33
N LEU A 10 1.74 12.03 16.42
CA LEU A 10 1.24 11.63 15.09
C LEU A 10 1.41 10.13 14.78
N GLY A 11 1.74 9.31 15.80
CA GLY A 11 2.07 7.90 15.65
C GLY A 11 3.38 7.67 14.87
N PRO A 12 3.81 6.41 14.69
CA PRO A 12 4.99 6.09 13.90
C PRO A 12 4.71 6.32 12.40
N ARG A 13 5.71 6.83 11.68
CA ARG A 13 5.67 7.04 10.22
C ARG A 13 6.94 6.47 9.59
N ALA A 14 6.78 5.59 8.60
CA ALA A 14 7.87 5.05 7.81
C ALA A 14 7.98 5.82 6.50
N ARG A 15 9.21 6.10 6.07
CA ARG A 15 9.50 6.73 4.77
C ARG A 15 10.60 5.97 4.07
N VAL A 16 10.33 5.57 2.84
CA VAL A 16 11.34 5.01 1.94
C VAL A 16 12.07 6.16 1.25
N LEU A 17 13.39 6.20 1.38
CA LEU A 17 14.24 7.17 0.69
C LEU A 17 15.08 6.47 -0.40
N PRO A 18 15.26 7.12 -1.57
CA PRO A 18 16.17 6.62 -2.59
C PRO A 18 17.61 6.56 -2.05
N ARG A 19 18.40 5.59 -2.53
CA ARG A 19 19.79 5.42 -2.12
C ARG A 19 20.57 6.74 -2.34
N GLY A 20 21.29 7.19 -1.31
CA GLY A 20 22.09 8.42 -1.34
C GLY A 20 21.38 9.72 -0.93
N ALA A 21 20.06 9.70 -0.64
CA ALA A 21 19.36 10.89 -0.16
C ALA A 21 19.73 11.22 1.30
N ARG A 22 20.51 12.30 1.50
CA ARG A 22 20.70 12.94 2.80
C ARG A 22 19.72 14.12 2.91
N GLU A 23 18.73 14.04 3.80
CA GLU A 23 17.99 15.24 4.24
C GLU A 23 18.79 15.92 5.36
N ARG A 24 18.98 17.25 5.26
CA ARG A 24 19.53 18.04 6.37
C ARG A 24 18.42 18.24 7.41
N PRO A 25 18.73 18.24 8.73
CA PRO A 25 17.76 18.58 9.75
C PRO A 25 17.19 19.97 9.47
N ARG A 26 15.85 20.10 9.53
CA ARG A 26 15.16 21.37 9.34
C ARG A 26 15.62 22.34 10.45
N ARG A 27 16.45 23.33 10.11
CA ARG A 27 16.65 24.52 10.96
C ARG A 27 15.50 25.48 10.71
N GLY A 28 14.60 25.64 11.68
CA GLY A 28 13.51 26.64 11.60
C GLY A 28 12.63 26.72 12.84
N ARG A 29 12.92 27.73 13.67
CA ARG A 29 12.15 28.41 14.75
C ARG A 29 11.12 27.60 15.57
N ASP A 30 11.58 27.25 16.77
CA ASP A 30 10.96 27.44 18.08
C ASP A 30 9.41 27.50 18.16
N ARG A 31 8.81 26.31 18.36
CA ARG A 31 7.84 26.02 19.42
C ARG A 31 8.19 24.61 19.90
N ARG A 32 8.08 24.32 21.20
CA ARG A 32 8.40 23.01 21.83
C ARG A 32 7.66 21.86 21.12
N MET A 33 8.23 21.39 20.02
CA MET A 33 7.83 20.18 19.31
C MET A 33 8.68 19.06 19.92
N PRO A 34 8.08 17.94 20.32
CA PRO A 34 8.85 16.80 20.80
C PRO A 34 9.87 16.40 19.72
N LEU A 35 11.12 16.13 20.13
CA LEU A 35 12.22 15.80 19.24
C LEU A 35 11.82 14.61 18.37
N LYS A 36 11.64 14.86 17.07
CA LYS A 36 11.37 13.83 16.09
C LYS A 36 12.64 13.00 15.92
N VAL A 37 12.67 11.80 16.45
CA VAL A 37 13.79 10.87 16.29
C VAL A 37 13.58 10.13 14.97
N GLU A 38 14.50 10.31 14.04
CA GLU A 38 14.55 9.57 12.79
C GLU A 38 15.77 8.65 12.82
N PHE A 39 15.57 7.37 12.52
CA PHE A 39 16.66 6.40 12.43
C PHE A 39 16.47 5.51 11.21
N GLU A 40 17.56 4.87 10.81
CA GLU A 40 17.59 3.93 9.70
C GLU A 40 17.38 2.51 10.22
N LEU A 41 16.57 1.73 9.51
CA LEU A 41 16.36 0.33 9.87
C LEU A 41 17.63 -0.48 9.63
N GLU A 42 18.05 -1.24 10.63
CA GLU A 42 19.10 -2.23 10.45
C GLU A 42 18.66 -3.33 9.48
N LYS A 43 19.61 -3.90 8.73
CA LYS A 43 19.35 -4.96 7.73
C LYS A 43 18.29 -4.58 6.69
N ALA A 44 18.38 -3.34 6.21
CA ALA A 44 17.50 -2.80 5.18
C ALA A 44 17.51 -3.67 3.90
N PRO A 45 16.44 -3.63 3.08
CA PRO A 45 16.38 -4.35 1.81
C PRO A 45 17.53 -3.97 0.86
N GLU A 46 17.97 -4.96 0.10
CA GLU A 46 19.12 -4.89 -0.81
C GLU A 46 18.75 -4.29 -2.18
N ASP A 47 17.46 -4.06 -2.43
CA ASP A 47 16.95 -3.38 -3.62
C ASP A 47 15.77 -2.45 -3.27
N GLY A 48 15.05 -1.96 -4.28
CA GLY A 48 13.93 -1.04 -4.15
C GLY A 48 12.81 -1.63 -3.30
N ILE A 49 12.31 -0.82 -2.37
CA ILE A 49 11.16 -1.18 -1.53
C ILE A 49 9.88 -0.91 -2.31
N THR A 50 8.99 -1.87 -2.29
CA THR A 50 7.74 -1.86 -3.07
C THR A 50 6.56 -1.47 -2.20
N CYS A 51 6.49 -1.97 -0.96
CA CYS A 51 5.50 -1.57 0.04
C CYS A 51 6.08 -1.55 1.46
N VAL A 52 5.50 -0.69 2.31
CA VAL A 52 5.70 -0.67 3.76
C VAL A 52 4.36 -0.47 4.44
N GLU A 53 4.09 -1.27 5.48
CA GLU A 53 2.84 -1.21 6.22
C GLU A 53 3.10 -1.40 7.72
N PHE A 54 2.54 -0.53 8.55
CA PHE A 54 2.55 -0.75 10.00
C PHE A 54 1.46 -1.74 10.36
N CYS A 55 1.74 -2.60 11.34
CA CYS A 55 0.77 -3.54 11.84
C CYS A 55 -0.49 -2.80 12.32
N PRO A 56 -1.70 -3.21 11.88
CA PRO A 56 -2.94 -2.51 12.22
C PRO A 56 -3.34 -2.70 13.69
N ALA A 57 -2.72 -3.63 14.42
CA ALA A 57 -2.97 -3.82 15.83
C ALA A 57 -2.55 -2.57 16.64
N PRO A 58 -3.41 -2.07 17.56
CA PRO A 58 -3.11 -0.87 18.33
C PRO A 58 -1.76 -0.94 19.05
N ALA A 59 -0.98 0.14 18.95
CA ALA A 59 0.34 0.28 19.58
C ALA A 59 1.40 -0.78 19.18
N SER A 60 1.15 -1.59 18.15
CA SER A 60 2.14 -2.54 17.64
C SER A 60 3.33 -1.80 17.02
N PRO A 61 4.59 -2.13 17.38
CA PRO A 61 5.78 -1.52 16.78
C PRO A 61 6.16 -2.17 15.44
N LEU A 62 5.35 -3.10 14.95
CA LEU A 62 5.71 -3.94 13.82
C LEU A 62 5.53 -3.21 12.48
N LEU A 63 6.52 -3.35 11.61
CA LEU A 63 6.51 -2.84 10.24
C LEU A 63 6.80 -3.98 9.26
N LEU A 64 5.87 -4.23 8.34
CA LEU A 64 6.05 -5.13 7.22
C LEU A 64 6.64 -4.38 6.03
N CYS A 65 7.54 -5.02 5.30
CA CYS A 65 8.22 -4.45 4.16
C CYS A 65 8.41 -5.50 3.06
N SER A 66 7.95 -5.20 1.85
CA SER A 66 8.23 -5.96 0.63
C SER A 66 9.20 -5.21 -0.28
N SER A 67 9.90 -5.94 -1.15
CA SER A 67 11.01 -5.39 -1.92
C SER A 67 11.32 -6.17 -3.20
N TRP A 68 11.99 -5.49 -4.13
CA TRP A 68 12.53 -6.03 -5.37
C TRP A 68 13.64 -7.07 -5.15
N ASP A 69 14.28 -7.09 -3.98
CA ASP A 69 15.25 -8.13 -3.57
C ASP A 69 14.59 -9.48 -3.18
N CYS A 70 13.34 -9.67 -3.60
CA CYS A 70 12.52 -10.84 -3.35
C CYS A 70 12.27 -11.15 -1.86
N GLY A 71 12.53 -10.20 -0.95
CA GLY A 71 12.34 -10.42 0.49
C GLY A 71 11.08 -9.75 1.05
N LEU A 72 10.30 -10.51 1.82
CA LEU A 72 9.30 -10.00 2.77
C LEU A 72 9.94 -9.95 4.16
N ARG A 73 9.92 -8.78 4.80
CA ARG A 73 10.60 -8.53 6.08
C ARG A 73 9.65 -7.95 7.11
N LEU A 74 9.73 -8.46 8.32
CA LEU A 74 9.06 -7.92 9.50
C LEU A 74 10.09 -7.28 10.42
N TYR A 75 9.89 -6.00 10.74
CA TYR A 75 10.72 -5.26 11.69
C TYR A 75 9.96 -4.96 12.96
N ASP A 76 10.64 -5.01 14.10
CA ASP A 76 10.30 -4.24 15.29
C ASP A 76 10.95 -2.87 15.17
N VAL A 77 10.12 -1.84 14.98
CA VAL A 77 10.62 -0.48 14.80
C VAL A 77 11.14 0.10 16.12
N GLN A 78 10.54 -0.22 17.27
CA GLN A 78 10.98 0.34 18.55
C GLN A 78 12.39 -0.13 18.92
N ASN A 79 12.68 -1.41 18.65
CA ASN A 79 13.97 -2.03 18.94
C ASN A 79 14.94 -2.02 17.75
N ASN A 80 14.54 -1.44 16.61
CA ASN A 80 15.28 -1.46 15.35
C ASN A 80 15.76 -2.86 14.93
N GLN A 81 14.89 -3.87 15.07
CA GLN A 81 15.26 -5.27 14.91
C GLN A 81 14.50 -5.92 13.76
N LEU A 82 15.21 -6.64 12.89
CA LEU A 82 14.59 -7.57 11.94
C LEU A 82 14.11 -8.82 12.68
N LYS A 83 12.80 -9.03 12.74
CA LYS A 83 12.16 -10.19 13.41
C LYS A 83 12.03 -11.41 12.48
N ALA A 84 11.70 -11.19 11.21
CA ALA A 84 11.49 -12.26 10.24
C ALA A 84 11.92 -11.82 8.84
N LYS A 85 12.44 -12.77 8.04
CA LYS A 85 12.73 -12.59 6.62
C LYS A 85 12.29 -13.82 5.85
N ILE A 86 11.26 -13.65 5.01
CA ILE A 86 10.75 -14.70 4.13
C ILE A 86 11.22 -14.38 2.71
N GLN A 87 11.88 -15.34 2.08
CA GLN A 87 12.45 -15.18 0.74
C GLN A 87 11.48 -15.74 -0.30
N HIS A 88 11.08 -14.90 -1.25
CA HIS A 88 10.31 -15.28 -2.42
C HIS A 88 11.23 -15.65 -3.59
N PRO A 89 10.73 -16.43 -4.57
CA PRO A 89 11.49 -16.73 -5.79
C PRO A 89 11.70 -15.51 -6.70
N PHE A 90 10.81 -14.52 -6.63
CA PHE A 90 10.84 -13.30 -7.43
C PHE A 90 10.44 -12.06 -6.59
N ALA A 91 10.60 -10.88 -7.18
CA ALA A 91 10.31 -9.61 -6.53
C ALA A 91 8.89 -9.55 -5.94
N VAL A 92 8.80 -9.13 -4.68
CA VAL A 92 7.52 -8.94 -3.97
C VAL A 92 7.05 -7.52 -4.23
N LEU A 93 5.89 -7.35 -4.85
CA LEU A 93 5.41 -6.04 -5.30
C LEU A 93 4.45 -5.38 -4.30
N ASP A 94 3.79 -6.16 -3.47
CA ASP A 94 2.94 -5.67 -2.40
C ASP A 94 2.78 -6.70 -1.28
N CYS A 95 2.41 -6.22 -0.10
CA CYS A 95 2.13 -7.06 1.06
C CYS A 95 1.19 -6.34 2.02
N CYS A 96 0.44 -7.11 2.81
CA CYS A 96 -0.40 -6.59 3.88
C CYS A 96 -0.45 -7.54 5.09
N PHE A 97 -0.82 -7.02 6.25
CA PHE A 97 -1.09 -7.85 7.42
C PHE A 97 -2.51 -8.44 7.38
N SER A 98 -2.67 -9.67 7.88
CA SER A 98 -3.97 -10.14 8.36
C SER A 98 -4.13 -9.91 9.87
N ASP A 99 -3.05 -10.16 10.60
CA ASP A 99 -2.90 -10.01 12.05
C ASP A 99 -1.41 -9.83 12.40
N PRO A 100 -1.01 -9.61 13.66
CA PRO A 100 0.40 -9.39 14.01
C PRO A 100 1.36 -10.55 13.69
N SER A 101 0.85 -11.76 13.48
CA SER A 101 1.62 -12.98 13.20
C SER A 101 1.54 -13.44 11.76
N HIS A 102 0.60 -12.94 10.95
CA HIS A 102 0.39 -13.41 9.60
C HIS A 102 0.32 -12.27 8.58
N ALA A 103 0.80 -12.54 7.38
CA ALA A 103 0.80 -11.58 6.28
C ALA A 103 0.45 -12.24 4.95
N PHE A 104 -0.08 -11.42 4.05
CA PHE A 104 -0.22 -11.76 2.64
C PHE A 104 0.81 -11.00 1.81
N SER A 105 1.26 -11.63 0.74
CA SER A 105 2.24 -11.03 -0.17
C SER A 105 2.04 -11.54 -1.59
N GLY A 106 2.30 -10.66 -2.55
CA GLY A 106 2.17 -10.97 -3.98
C GLY A 106 3.22 -10.23 -4.79
N GLY A 107 3.61 -10.83 -5.91
CA GLY A 107 4.65 -10.25 -6.75
C GLY A 107 4.73 -10.83 -8.15
N LEU A 108 5.93 -10.81 -8.72
CA LEU A 108 6.21 -11.26 -10.08
C LEU A 108 6.15 -12.79 -10.25
N ASP A 109 6.15 -13.54 -9.15
CA ASP A 109 5.91 -14.98 -9.17
C ASP A 109 4.44 -15.34 -9.45
N ARG A 110 3.57 -14.31 -9.49
CA ARG A 110 2.13 -14.40 -9.77
C ARG A 110 1.33 -15.13 -8.69
N ARG A 111 1.96 -15.46 -7.57
CA ARG A 111 1.34 -16.20 -6.46
C ARG A 111 0.98 -15.26 -5.33
N LEU A 112 -0.18 -15.49 -4.74
CA LEU A 112 -0.55 -14.91 -3.46
C LEU A 112 -0.08 -15.87 -2.38
N LEU A 113 0.87 -15.45 -1.56
CA LEU A 113 1.36 -16.23 -0.43
C LEU A 113 0.72 -15.76 0.88
N HIS A 114 0.32 -16.71 1.70
CA HIS A 114 -0.03 -16.53 3.11
C HIS A 114 1.15 -16.98 3.96
N SER A 115 1.68 -16.08 4.77
CA SER A 115 2.92 -16.25 5.52
C SER A 115 2.67 -16.18 7.02
N ASP A 116 3.16 -17.15 7.76
CA ASP A 116 3.34 -17.08 9.21
C ASP A 116 4.70 -16.44 9.49
N LEU A 117 4.66 -15.27 10.13
CA LEU A 117 5.82 -14.44 10.41
C LEU A 117 6.65 -14.95 11.58
N ALA A 118 6.08 -15.78 12.46
CA ALA A 118 6.79 -16.39 13.58
C ALA A 118 7.60 -17.60 13.13
N THR A 119 6.98 -18.50 12.35
CA THR A 119 7.64 -19.70 11.81
C THR A 119 8.41 -19.43 10.51
N GLN A 120 8.16 -18.27 9.88
CA GLN A 120 8.73 -17.87 8.58
C GLN A 120 8.37 -18.84 7.45
N GLN A 121 7.25 -19.54 7.61
CA GLN A 121 6.70 -20.43 6.59
C GLN A 121 5.67 -19.71 5.74
N SER A 122 5.65 -20.03 4.45
CA SER A 122 4.69 -19.48 3.50
C SER A 122 4.00 -20.60 2.73
N SER A 123 2.70 -20.44 2.52
CA SER A 123 1.90 -21.32 1.66
C SER A 123 1.22 -20.50 0.56
N SER A 124 1.03 -21.11 -0.61
CA SER A 124 0.33 -20.47 -1.72
C SER A 124 -1.17 -20.52 -1.48
N LEU A 125 -1.82 -19.35 -1.38
CA LEU A 125 -3.27 -19.24 -1.31
C LEU A 125 -3.91 -19.30 -2.71
N GLY A 126 -3.18 -18.89 -3.74
CA GLY A 126 -3.62 -18.96 -5.13
C GLY A 126 -2.72 -18.18 -6.07
N SER A 127 -3.16 -18.00 -7.32
CA SER A 127 -2.37 -17.32 -8.35
C SER A 127 -3.18 -16.51 -9.37
N HIS A 128 -2.46 -15.62 -10.03
CA HIS A 128 -2.86 -14.87 -11.21
C HIS A 128 -2.10 -15.36 -12.45
N GLU A 129 -2.52 -14.92 -13.63
CA GLU A 129 -1.82 -15.27 -14.89
C GLU A 129 -0.60 -14.36 -15.16
N ASP A 130 -0.55 -13.20 -14.49
CA ASP A 130 0.52 -12.22 -14.52
C ASP A 130 0.78 -11.65 -13.11
N GLY A 131 1.80 -10.80 -12.97
CA GLY A 131 2.30 -10.29 -11.69
C GLY A 131 1.21 -9.65 -10.83
N ILE A 132 1.18 -10.03 -9.55
CA ILE A 132 0.27 -9.44 -8.56
C ILE A 132 0.85 -8.11 -8.14
N ARG A 133 0.17 -7.02 -8.53
CA ARG A 133 0.65 -5.67 -8.27
C ARG A 133 0.18 -5.12 -6.94
N CYS A 134 -1.01 -5.51 -6.48
CA CYS A 134 -1.61 -5.02 -5.24
C CYS A 134 -2.19 -6.16 -4.41
N VAL A 135 -2.04 -6.07 -3.08
CA VAL A 135 -2.59 -7.03 -2.11
C VAL A 135 -3.16 -6.24 -0.93
N GLU A 136 -4.44 -6.43 -0.63
CA GLU A 136 -5.14 -5.75 0.48
C GLU A 136 -5.98 -6.77 1.25
N TYR A 137 -6.00 -6.70 2.59
CA TYR A 137 -6.84 -7.56 3.42
C TYR A 137 -8.00 -6.77 4.02
N CYS A 138 -9.22 -7.21 3.74
CA CYS A 138 -10.42 -6.64 4.33
C CYS A 138 -10.87 -7.52 5.51
N SER A 139 -10.54 -7.12 6.73
CA SER A 139 -10.92 -7.84 7.95
C SER A 139 -12.44 -7.86 8.21
N GLU A 140 -13.18 -6.84 7.74
CA GLU A 140 -14.64 -6.76 7.88
C GLU A 140 -15.39 -7.81 7.07
N VAL A 141 -14.85 -8.17 5.90
CA VAL A 141 -15.41 -9.19 5.01
C VAL A 141 -14.67 -10.52 5.13
N GLY A 142 -13.45 -10.51 5.69
CA GLY A 142 -12.62 -11.69 5.89
C GLY A 142 -11.95 -12.20 4.61
N VAL A 143 -11.67 -11.30 3.65
CA VAL A 143 -11.12 -11.67 2.33
C VAL A 143 -9.85 -10.89 2.02
N VAL A 144 -8.95 -11.54 1.28
CA VAL A 144 -7.83 -10.90 0.62
C VAL A 144 -8.27 -10.50 -0.79
N VAL A 145 -7.93 -9.29 -1.18
CA VAL A 145 -8.19 -8.77 -2.52
C VAL A 145 -6.83 -8.59 -3.20
N THR A 146 -6.70 -9.12 -4.40
CA THR A 146 -5.51 -8.95 -5.23
C THR A 146 -5.85 -8.29 -6.55
N GLY A 147 -4.99 -7.37 -6.98
CA GLY A 147 -5.06 -6.75 -8.30
C GLY A 147 -3.81 -7.08 -9.10
N SER A 148 -3.99 -7.56 -10.33
CA SER A 148 -2.89 -8.03 -11.18
C SER A 148 -2.79 -7.27 -12.51
N TRP A 149 -1.62 -7.39 -13.14
CA TRP A 149 -1.40 -6.98 -14.51
C TRP A 149 -2.13 -7.83 -15.54
N ASP A 150 -2.64 -9.01 -15.14
CA ASP A 150 -3.50 -9.87 -15.95
C ASP A 150 -4.89 -9.27 -16.21
N LYS A 151 -5.13 -8.04 -15.73
CA LYS A 151 -6.37 -7.26 -15.89
C LYS A 151 -7.53 -7.77 -15.06
N THR A 152 -7.25 -8.55 -14.02
CA THR A 152 -8.25 -9.05 -13.10
C THR A 152 -8.03 -8.56 -11.67
N ILE A 153 -9.13 -8.51 -10.92
CA ILE A 153 -9.14 -8.51 -9.47
C ILE A 153 -9.59 -9.90 -9.03
N LYS A 154 -8.90 -10.50 -8.05
CA LYS A 154 -9.35 -11.74 -7.42
C LYS A 154 -9.60 -11.55 -5.93
N LEU A 155 -10.62 -12.25 -5.44
CA LEU A 155 -10.97 -12.32 -4.02
C LEU A 155 -10.61 -13.71 -3.50
N TRP A 156 -10.00 -13.76 -2.32
CA TRP A 156 -9.54 -14.99 -1.68
C TRP A 156 -10.06 -15.05 -0.26
N ASP A 157 -10.71 -16.15 0.09
CA ASP A 157 -10.97 -16.49 1.49
C ASP A 157 -9.79 -17.37 1.95
N PRO A 158 -9.00 -16.95 2.95
CA PRO A 158 -7.86 -17.73 3.47
C PRO A 158 -8.22 -19.15 3.93
N ARG A 159 -9.52 -19.42 4.18
CA ARG A 159 -10.05 -20.72 4.62
C ARG A 159 -10.43 -21.63 3.44
N GLN A 160 -10.45 -21.10 2.22
CA GLN A 160 -10.84 -21.83 1.02
C GLN A 160 -9.63 -22.04 0.09
N LYS A 161 -9.65 -23.12 -0.69
CA LYS A 161 -8.54 -23.46 -1.60
C LYS A 161 -8.58 -22.73 -2.94
N GLN A 162 -9.73 -22.14 -3.30
CA GLN A 162 -9.95 -21.49 -4.58
C GLN A 162 -10.33 -20.02 -4.36
N SER A 163 -10.14 -19.19 -5.38
CA SER A 163 -10.61 -17.81 -5.36
C SER A 163 -12.13 -17.79 -5.21
N VAL A 164 -12.63 -16.90 -4.35
CA VAL A 164 -14.08 -16.66 -4.15
C VAL A 164 -14.68 -15.97 -5.38
N GLY A 165 -13.89 -15.18 -6.09
CA GLY A 165 -14.33 -14.52 -7.32
C GLY A 165 -13.15 -13.97 -8.12
N THR A 166 -13.34 -13.91 -9.44
CA THR A 166 -12.42 -13.28 -10.40
C THR A 166 -13.21 -12.26 -11.22
N TYR A 167 -12.72 -11.03 -11.28
CA TYR A 167 -13.40 -9.89 -11.88
C TYR A 167 -12.53 -9.26 -12.97
N ASP A 168 -12.98 -9.37 -14.22
CA ASP A 168 -12.30 -8.80 -15.38
C ASP A 168 -12.50 -7.29 -15.47
N LEU A 169 -11.43 -6.54 -15.70
CA LEU A 169 -11.42 -5.08 -15.80
C LEU A 169 -11.48 -4.56 -17.24
N SER A 170 -12.07 -5.35 -18.15
CA SER A 170 -12.28 -5.04 -19.56
C SER A 170 -10.99 -4.65 -20.28
N GLY A 171 -9.92 -5.40 -20.02
CA GLY A 171 -8.63 -5.18 -20.68
C GLY A 171 -7.66 -4.24 -19.94
N GLU A 172 -8.00 -3.75 -18.74
CA GLU A 172 -7.19 -2.78 -18.01
C GLU A 172 -6.42 -3.39 -16.83
N SER A 173 -5.10 -3.23 -16.81
CA SER A 173 -4.25 -3.74 -15.73
C SER A 173 -4.43 -2.93 -14.44
N VAL A 174 -4.33 -3.59 -13.28
CA VAL A 174 -4.37 -2.93 -11.97
C VAL A 174 -3.01 -2.34 -11.62
N TYR A 175 -2.97 -1.04 -11.29
CA TYR A 175 -1.73 -0.35 -10.90
C TYR A 175 -1.68 0.03 -9.42
N THR A 176 -2.83 0.28 -8.82
CA THR A 176 -2.95 0.63 -7.40
C THR A 176 -4.32 0.25 -6.87
N MET A 177 -4.37 -0.07 -5.59
CA MET A 177 -5.57 -0.43 -4.86
C MET A 177 -5.53 0.16 -3.45
N SER A 178 -6.69 0.36 -2.83
CA SER A 178 -6.80 0.69 -1.41
C SER A 178 -8.21 0.38 -0.91
N LEU A 179 -8.30 -0.13 0.33
CA LEU A 179 -9.57 -0.39 1.01
C LEU A 179 -10.05 0.81 1.82
N CYS A 180 -11.36 0.99 1.84
CA CYS A 180 -12.09 2.03 2.54
C CYS A 180 -13.24 1.40 3.33
N GLY A 181 -12.90 0.60 4.36
CA GLY A 181 -13.85 -0.34 4.96
C GLY A 181 -14.07 -1.53 4.04
N ASP A 182 -15.32 -1.77 3.66
CA ASP A 182 -15.74 -2.79 2.69
C ASP A 182 -15.69 -2.30 1.23
N ARG A 183 -15.36 -1.02 0.99
CA ARG A 183 -15.23 -0.47 -0.36
C ARG A 183 -13.81 -0.60 -0.89
N LEU A 184 -13.67 -1.14 -2.09
CA LEU A 184 -12.42 -1.26 -2.81
C LEU A 184 -12.27 -0.13 -3.83
N VAL A 185 -11.18 0.64 -3.78
CA VAL A 185 -10.86 1.65 -4.79
C VAL A 185 -9.67 1.18 -5.62
N VAL A 186 -9.86 1.11 -6.95
CA VAL A 186 -8.88 0.54 -7.89
C VAL A 186 -8.52 1.56 -8.96
N GLY A 187 -7.21 1.79 -9.15
CA GLY A 187 -6.67 2.61 -10.22
C GLY A 187 -6.08 1.74 -11.33
N THR A 188 -6.53 1.96 -12.57
CA THR A 188 -6.18 1.12 -13.73
C THR A 188 -5.20 1.77 -14.70
N SER A 189 -4.68 1.00 -15.65
CA SER A 189 -3.77 1.45 -16.72
C SER A 189 -4.36 2.52 -17.65
N ASN A 190 -5.69 2.62 -17.79
CA ASN A 190 -6.34 3.65 -18.61
C ASN A 190 -6.83 4.85 -17.78
N ARG A 191 -6.23 5.07 -16.62
CA ARG A 191 -6.59 6.15 -15.68
C ARG A 191 -8.04 6.08 -15.20
N LYS A 192 -8.69 4.91 -15.25
CA LYS A 192 -9.99 4.74 -14.60
C LYS A 192 -9.77 4.53 -13.10
N VAL A 193 -10.72 5.04 -12.33
CA VAL A 193 -10.90 4.75 -10.91
C VAL A 193 -12.22 4.01 -10.79
N LEU A 194 -12.13 2.76 -10.35
CA LEU A 194 -13.27 1.89 -10.12
C LEU A 194 -13.47 1.78 -8.61
N VAL A 195 -14.72 1.88 -8.16
CA VAL A 195 -15.10 1.63 -6.76
C VAL A 195 -16.06 0.46 -6.74
N TRP A 196 -15.76 -0.52 -5.90
CA TRP A 196 -16.59 -1.71 -5.70
C TRP A 196 -16.96 -1.85 -4.23
N ASP A 197 -18.12 -2.46 -3.98
CA ASP A 197 -18.49 -2.98 -2.67
C ASP A 197 -18.06 -4.45 -2.60
N LEU A 198 -17.20 -4.79 -1.64
CA LEU A 198 -16.71 -6.17 -1.47
C LEU A 198 -17.82 -7.15 -1.04
N LYS A 199 -18.91 -6.65 -0.45
CA LYS A 199 -20.08 -7.48 -0.13
C LYS A 199 -20.95 -7.76 -1.36
N ASN A 200 -20.86 -6.92 -2.39
CA ASN A 200 -21.58 -7.08 -3.65
C ASN A 200 -20.69 -6.74 -4.86
N MET A 201 -19.86 -7.71 -5.24
CA MET A 201 -18.99 -7.59 -6.41
C MET A 201 -19.70 -7.99 -7.72
N GLN A 202 -21.00 -7.74 -7.90
CA GLN A 202 -21.63 -7.98 -9.20
C GLN A 202 -21.28 -6.89 -10.22
N PHE A 203 -21.17 -5.65 -9.74
CA PHE A 203 -20.82 -4.48 -10.55
C PHE A 203 -20.00 -3.48 -9.73
N ALA A 204 -19.18 -2.70 -10.43
CA ALA A 204 -18.54 -1.54 -9.81
C ALA A 204 -19.61 -0.49 -9.48
N GLU A 205 -19.75 -0.13 -8.21
CA GLU A 205 -20.63 0.95 -7.74
C GLU A 205 -20.33 2.27 -8.47
N GLN A 206 -19.05 2.52 -8.76
CA GLN A 206 -18.63 3.74 -9.45
C GLN A 206 -17.55 3.43 -10.48
N ARG A 207 -17.68 4.07 -11.65
CA ARG A 207 -16.66 4.06 -12.70
C ARG A 207 -16.42 5.49 -13.15
N ARG A 208 -15.23 6.03 -12.89
CA ARG A 208 -14.89 7.41 -13.23
C ARG A 208 -13.47 7.51 -13.77
N ALA A 209 -13.22 8.52 -14.60
CA ALA A 209 -11.87 8.88 -14.98
C ALA A 209 -11.14 9.54 -13.79
N SER A 210 -9.84 9.33 -13.70
CA SER A 210 -8.97 10.07 -12.79
C SER A 210 -9.07 11.57 -13.08
N SER A 211 -9.17 12.37 -12.02
CA SER A 211 -9.10 13.84 -12.11
C SER A 211 -7.71 14.35 -12.51
N LEU A 212 -6.69 13.49 -12.52
CA LEU A 212 -5.34 13.83 -12.94
C LEU A 212 -5.11 13.45 -14.42
N LYS A 213 -4.39 14.33 -15.12
CA LYS A 213 -4.10 14.20 -16.56
C LYS A 213 -3.23 12.98 -16.89
N TYR A 214 -2.33 12.60 -15.99
CA TYR A 214 -1.36 11.53 -16.20
C TYR A 214 -1.69 10.28 -15.41
N GLN A 215 -0.97 9.20 -15.70
CA GLN A 215 -1.17 7.88 -15.12
C GLN A 215 -1.22 7.93 -13.59
N THR A 216 -2.24 7.29 -13.01
CA THR A 216 -2.36 7.13 -11.57
C THR A 216 -1.22 6.25 -11.06
N ARG A 217 -0.47 6.78 -10.11
CA ARG A 217 0.69 6.12 -9.48
C ARG A 217 0.31 5.37 -8.21
N ALA A 218 -0.50 5.99 -7.36
CA ALA A 218 -0.96 5.41 -6.11
C ALA A 218 -2.30 6.01 -5.68
N ILE A 219 -3.15 5.18 -5.08
CA ILE A 219 -4.40 5.55 -4.41
C ILE A 219 -4.29 5.12 -2.93
N ARG A 220 -4.73 5.98 -2.01
CA ARG A 220 -4.87 5.65 -0.58
C ARG A 220 -6.16 6.24 -0.02
N CYS A 221 -7.00 5.39 0.54
CA CYS A 221 -8.25 5.76 1.15
C CYS A 221 -8.04 6.50 2.48
N PHE A 222 -8.98 7.37 2.83
CA PHE A 222 -8.94 8.07 4.11
C PHE A 222 -9.26 7.10 5.24
N PRO A 223 -8.61 7.22 6.42
CA PRO A 223 -8.96 6.42 7.58
C PRO A 223 -10.43 6.58 8.02
N ASN A 224 -11.03 7.76 7.77
CA ASN A 224 -12.42 8.06 8.10
C ASN A 224 -13.45 7.54 7.06
N ARG A 225 -12.98 6.82 6.04
CA ARG A 225 -13.77 6.18 4.98
C ARG A 225 -14.60 7.09 4.07
N GLN A 226 -14.32 8.40 4.05
CA GLN A 226 -15.13 9.35 3.27
C GLN A 226 -14.65 9.51 1.82
N GLY A 227 -13.42 9.10 1.53
CA GLY A 227 -12.76 9.42 0.27
C GLY A 227 -11.38 8.78 0.15
N PHE A 228 -10.63 9.25 -0.83
CA PHE A 228 -9.30 8.76 -1.13
C PHE A 228 -8.45 9.86 -1.74
N VAL A 229 -7.14 9.73 -1.56
CA VAL A 229 -6.14 10.50 -2.28
C VAL A 229 -5.68 9.66 -3.45
N LEU A 230 -5.53 10.26 -4.63
CA LEU A 230 -4.83 9.66 -5.75
C LEU A 230 -3.68 10.55 -6.22
N SER A 231 -2.58 9.94 -6.63
CA SER A 231 -1.38 10.62 -7.12
C SER A 231 -1.08 10.21 -8.55
N SER A 232 -0.46 11.09 -9.33
CA SER A 232 -0.02 10.81 -10.69
C SER A 232 1.50 10.71 -10.80
N ILE A 233 1.97 10.11 -11.91
CA ILE A 233 3.40 9.99 -12.22
C ILE A 233 4.13 11.35 -12.38
N GLU A 234 3.41 12.44 -12.63
CA GLU A 234 3.98 13.80 -12.73
C GLU A 234 4.12 14.50 -11.35
N GLY A 235 3.75 13.84 -10.25
CA GLY A 235 3.83 14.39 -8.91
C GLY A 235 2.67 15.32 -8.53
N ARG A 236 1.51 15.20 -9.18
CA ARG A 236 0.26 15.80 -8.68
C ARG A 236 -0.47 14.84 -7.76
N VAL A 237 -1.24 15.42 -6.86
CA VAL A 237 -2.07 14.71 -5.90
C VAL A 237 -3.47 15.32 -5.95
N ALA A 238 -4.50 14.49 -6.03
CA ALA A 238 -5.90 14.89 -5.96
C ALA A 238 -6.58 14.22 -4.77
N VAL A 239 -7.44 14.98 -4.10
CA VAL A 239 -8.29 14.54 -3.00
C VAL A 239 -9.69 14.35 -3.55
N GLU A 240 -10.17 13.11 -3.50
CA GLU A 240 -11.47 12.67 -4.01
C GLU A 240 -12.34 12.15 -2.87
N TYR A 241 -13.65 12.18 -3.08
CA TYR A 241 -14.64 11.67 -2.14
C TYR A 241 -15.49 10.58 -2.78
N LEU A 242 -15.94 9.64 -1.94
CA LEU A 242 -16.81 8.53 -2.35
C LEU A 242 -18.27 8.96 -2.45
N ASN A 243 -18.72 9.85 -1.57
CA ASN A 243 -20.07 10.40 -1.66
C ASN A 243 -20.19 11.34 -2.87
N THR A 244 -21.25 11.15 -3.67
CA THR A 244 -21.47 11.81 -4.96
C THR A 244 -22.32 13.09 -4.86
N ASP A 245 -22.77 13.46 -3.65
CA ASP A 245 -23.53 14.69 -3.42
C ASP A 245 -22.74 15.95 -3.81
N ALA A 246 -23.45 16.95 -4.34
CA ALA A 246 -22.83 18.16 -4.88
C ALA A 246 -21.96 18.91 -3.86
N GLU A 247 -22.37 18.96 -2.59
CA GLU A 247 -21.64 19.66 -1.53
C GLU A 247 -20.32 18.99 -1.18
N THR A 248 -20.28 17.65 -1.12
CA THR A 248 -19.03 16.91 -0.93
C THR A 248 -18.14 16.99 -2.17
N GLN A 249 -18.71 16.94 -3.37
CA GLN A 249 -17.93 17.02 -4.61
C GLN A 249 -17.25 18.39 -4.79
N LYS A 250 -17.81 19.49 -4.25
CA LYS A 250 -17.15 20.81 -4.19
C LYS A 250 -15.87 20.83 -3.34
N LYS A 251 -15.72 19.89 -2.40
CA LYS A 251 -14.54 19.79 -1.52
C LYS A 251 -13.33 19.17 -2.21
N LYS A 252 -13.46 18.68 -3.44
CA LYS A 252 -12.33 18.12 -4.19
C LYS A 252 -11.31 19.20 -4.51
N TYR A 253 -10.05 18.83 -4.43
CA TYR A 253 -8.96 19.69 -4.87
C TYR A 253 -7.77 18.86 -5.32
N ALA A 254 -6.91 19.47 -6.12
CA ALA A 254 -5.65 18.88 -6.54
C ALA A 254 -4.51 19.89 -6.36
N PHE A 255 -3.34 19.38 -6.02
CA PHE A 255 -2.13 20.19 -5.82
C PHE A 255 -0.90 19.47 -6.38
N LYS A 256 0.15 20.24 -6.62
CA LYS A 256 1.43 19.71 -7.11
C LYS A 256 2.41 19.58 -5.95
N CYS A 257 3.04 18.41 -5.83
CA CYS A 257 4.11 18.21 -4.87
C CYS A 257 5.41 18.78 -5.45
N HIS A 258 5.91 19.87 -4.87
CA HIS A 258 7.22 20.41 -5.25
C HIS A 258 8.34 19.65 -4.53
N ARG A 259 9.32 19.16 -5.30
CA ARG A 259 10.61 18.78 -4.72
C ARG A 259 11.37 20.06 -4.40
N VAL A 260 11.80 20.22 -3.16
CA VAL A 260 12.78 21.26 -2.81
C VAL A 260 14.03 20.96 -3.64
N LYS A 261 14.40 21.87 -4.54
CA LYS A 261 15.64 21.76 -5.30
C LYS A 261 16.79 21.87 -4.29
N GLN A 262 17.63 20.85 -4.20
CA GLN A 262 18.90 20.99 -3.51
C GLN A 262 19.76 21.89 -4.38
N GLU A 263 20.07 23.10 -3.91
CA GLU A 263 21.10 23.92 -4.53
C GLU A 263 22.42 23.15 -4.42
N ARG A 264 22.99 22.79 -5.58
CA ARG A 264 24.37 22.31 -5.66
C ARG A 264 25.25 23.55 -5.53
N HIS A 265 25.88 23.70 -4.36
CA HIS A 265 27.03 24.59 -4.21
C HIS A 265 28.25 23.97 -4.90
#